data_AF-A0A0D3IQN0-F1
#
_entry.id   AF-A0A0D3IQN0-F1
#
_cell.length_a   1.000
_cell.length_b   1.000
_cell.length_c   1.000
_cell.angle_alpha   90.00
_cell.angle_beta   90.00
_cell.angle_gamma   90.00
#
_symmetry.space_group_name_H-M   'P 1'
#
loop_
_entity.id
_entity.type
_entity.pdbx_description
1 polymer ?
#
loop_
_entity_poly.entity_id
_entity_poly.type
_entity_poly.pdbx_seq_one_letter_code
_entity_poly.pdbx_strand_id
1 'polypeptide(L)'
;MARELEMEDHYTRLGSAGSRLPTAVIGAVGAAVLLTVGSVVHLSRDATLAAQLQTQEKLMAKLERQADASPQSLSVSSKIIKKEMDLVNAKLLQLEAASMPPKFLISHVTPSADQGNRGDCWMFSTGGLIESSYLDYGLKKGWLNGSTYMKLNRQALGVAIMEECKKTPVGGCPTDEDPSKPGGFAFGNTDEGKDGGDEHIWAQLEGMQTPNTKAVIPGYWEGCEYVTTLPPTPEGKFKAERNCTGLMEVRKKNPLSYKVTGMKAHYGRADIKKALVELDKTLSLGIQIAFASWFQPCDKRYHCDPKNPTVVDHTGTLVATQCVPCPTERVFASVDCCVFAQKAMVSMQGEWYMQATEPLITEGGHAVSIVGYNDHYRDEHGSTGGFILRNSWKDGLGTSHGLKARGSHTAAYYAQLLSPADESQFCPNPNSPRNWNACGDVKACKSKMTEMTVAVATDGTVVTLKCQDGGNAIPKGNCDPSKDYYLVNKTGWDQQGLYTTCYVYDKGNETDAFMCLPPLTLDDVATVFVPKELPHINDPEMCGFNFISYDTFEKIGATLGISTVSSFDVEWTKCSYLVNEEQCPNYDYSYLKKAMMPLKVPYEKPTVWYTPNE
;
A
#
# COMPACT_ATOMS: atom_id res chain seq x y z
N MET A 1 -8.99 14.48 52.27
CA MET A 1 -8.14 15.57 52.80
C MET A 1 -7.52 16.23 51.57
N ALA A 2 -8.17 17.27 51.03
CA ALA A 2 -7.80 18.68 51.20
C ALA A 2 -6.50 19.00 50.42
N ARG A 3 -6.45 19.85 49.38
CA ARG A 3 -7.15 21.11 49.10
C ARG A 3 -7.15 21.44 47.59
N GLU A 4 -8.26 22.00 47.12
CA GLU A 4 -8.33 22.98 46.01
C GLU A 4 -7.74 24.34 46.44
N LEU A 5 -7.31 25.16 45.47
CA LEU A 5 -7.54 26.61 45.43
C LEU A 5 -6.99 27.23 44.12
N GLU A 6 -7.92 27.83 43.36
CA GLU A 6 -7.92 29.14 42.67
C GLU A 6 -6.60 29.85 42.28
N MET A 7 -6.62 30.47 41.09
CA MET A 7 -6.30 31.90 40.94
C MET A 7 -6.79 32.47 39.60
N GLU A 8 -7.65 33.49 39.72
CA GLU A 8 -8.03 34.47 38.71
C GLU A 8 -7.03 35.64 38.66
N ASP A 9 -6.90 36.18 37.45
CA ASP A 9 -6.79 37.59 37.05
C ASP A 9 -5.61 38.49 37.46
N HIS A 10 -4.96 39.08 36.45
CA HIS A 10 -4.70 40.53 36.30
C HIS A 10 -3.58 40.84 35.28
N TYR A 11 -3.88 41.58 34.21
CA TYR A 11 -3.57 43.03 34.11
C TYR A 11 -3.86 43.57 32.69
N THR A 12 -4.78 44.53 32.62
CA THR A 12 -4.87 45.54 31.56
C THR A 12 -4.63 46.91 32.20
N ARG A 13 -3.92 47.83 31.52
CA ARG A 13 -4.32 49.25 31.29
C ARG A 13 -3.14 50.14 30.89
N LEU A 14 -3.40 50.96 29.86
CA LEU A 14 -3.13 52.41 29.67
C LEU A 14 -3.91 52.74 28.37
N GLY A 15 -5.02 53.49 28.30
CA GLY A 15 -5.29 54.89 28.68
C GLY A 15 -4.71 55.84 27.61
N SER A 16 -5.39 56.75 26.88
CA SER A 16 -6.74 57.34 26.94
C SER A 16 -6.97 58.27 25.70
N ALA A 17 -8.24 58.68 25.50
CA ALA A 17 -8.74 59.96 24.92
C ALA A 17 -8.93 60.14 23.39
N GLY A 18 -10.15 59.82 22.91
CA GLY A 18 -11.15 60.78 22.40
C GLY A 18 -10.91 61.61 21.12
N SER A 19 -11.71 61.37 20.07
CA SER A 19 -12.67 62.35 19.51
C SER A 19 -13.39 61.88 18.23
N ARG A 20 -14.73 62.06 18.24
CA ARG A 20 -15.70 62.39 17.17
C ARG A 20 -15.68 61.64 15.81
N LEU A 21 -16.82 61.01 15.53
CA LEU A 21 -17.38 60.67 14.20
C LEU A 21 -17.46 61.89 13.25
N PRO A 22 -17.37 61.69 11.90
CA PRO A 22 -18.58 61.37 11.14
C PRO A 22 -18.44 60.30 10.03
N THR A 23 -19.63 59.78 9.74
CA THR A 23 -20.20 58.97 8.65
C THR A 23 -19.50 58.91 7.27
N ALA A 24 -19.53 57.68 6.72
CA ALA A 24 -19.62 57.27 5.30
C ALA A 24 -18.43 57.54 4.35
N VAL A 25 -17.85 56.49 3.75
CA VAL A 25 -18.27 55.90 2.46
C VAL A 25 -17.42 54.66 2.17
N ILE A 26 -18.09 53.60 1.72
CA ILE A 26 -17.59 52.28 1.31
C ILE A 26 -16.91 52.40 -0.06
N GLY A 27 -15.74 51.77 -0.23
CA GLY A 27 -15.22 51.42 -1.56
C GLY A 27 -13.70 51.47 -1.67
N ALA A 28 -13.04 50.30 -1.62
CA ALA A 28 -11.83 49.91 -2.37
C ALA A 28 -11.03 48.84 -1.62
N VAL A 29 -11.38 47.56 -1.82
CA VAL A 29 -10.42 46.46 -1.65
C VAL A 29 -10.63 45.52 -2.84
N GLY A 30 -9.79 45.65 -3.86
CA GLY A 30 -9.92 44.87 -5.09
C GLY A 30 -8.85 45.22 -6.11
N ALA A 31 -7.57 45.09 -5.74
CA ALA A 31 -6.47 45.05 -6.70
C ALA A 31 -5.17 44.63 -6.01
N ALA A 32 -4.97 43.33 -5.80
CA ALA A 32 -3.65 42.72 -5.72
C ALA A 32 -3.80 41.20 -5.68
N VAL A 33 -3.47 40.53 -6.79
CA VAL A 33 -2.72 39.26 -6.90
C VAL A 33 -2.94 38.77 -8.34
N LEU A 34 -1.95 39.02 -9.20
CA LEU A 34 -1.80 38.37 -10.50
C LEU A 34 -0.32 38.39 -10.88
N LEU A 35 0.14 37.28 -11.46
CA LEU A 35 1.49 36.92 -11.99
C LEU A 35 2.35 36.15 -10.96
N THR A 36 2.66 34.86 -11.17
CA THR A 36 3.54 34.32 -12.23
C THR A 36 3.17 32.90 -12.75
N VAL A 37 3.91 32.44 -13.78
CA VAL A 37 3.56 31.64 -14.96
C VAL A 37 3.92 30.15 -14.89
N GLY A 38 3.16 29.28 -15.60
CA GLY A 38 3.53 27.89 -15.96
C GLY A 38 2.56 27.25 -16.98
N SER A 39 2.79 27.50 -18.28
CA SER A 39 2.05 26.99 -19.46
C SER A 39 2.25 25.47 -19.61
N VAL A 40 1.23 24.60 -19.67
CA VAL A 40 0.45 24.18 -20.87
C VAL A 40 -0.98 23.72 -20.46
N VAL A 41 -1.36 23.89 -19.19
CA VAL A 41 -2.69 23.52 -18.62
C VAL A 41 -3.79 24.59 -18.90
N HIS A 42 -3.46 25.66 -19.62
CA HIS A 42 -4.30 26.87 -19.67
C HIS A 42 -5.63 26.74 -20.42
N LEU A 43 -5.70 25.95 -21.49
CA LEU A 43 -6.89 25.99 -22.37
C LEU A 43 -8.17 25.39 -21.73
N SER A 44 -8.06 24.37 -20.87
CA SER A 44 -9.22 23.85 -20.12
C SER A 44 -9.51 24.64 -18.85
N ARG A 45 -8.48 25.23 -18.23
CA ARG A 45 -8.61 26.14 -17.08
C ARG A 45 -9.34 27.43 -17.47
N ASP A 46 -9.09 28.00 -18.65
CA ASP A 46 -9.70 29.27 -19.06
C ASP A 46 -11.21 29.15 -19.31
N ALA A 47 -11.68 28.01 -19.84
CA ALA A 47 -13.11 27.74 -20.02
C ALA A 47 -13.82 27.52 -18.67
N THR A 48 -13.16 26.83 -17.74
CA THR A 48 -13.68 26.58 -16.39
C THR A 48 -13.70 27.86 -15.56
N LEU A 49 -12.65 28.68 -15.65
CA LEU A 49 -12.53 29.98 -15.00
C LEU A 49 -13.54 30.99 -15.58
N ALA A 50 -13.77 30.96 -16.90
CA ALA A 50 -14.82 31.78 -17.53
C ALA A 50 -16.22 31.38 -17.07
N ALA A 51 -16.51 30.07 -16.94
CA ALA A 51 -17.78 29.60 -16.37
C ALA A 51 -17.92 29.97 -14.88
N GLN A 52 -16.83 29.95 -14.11
CA GLN A 52 -16.78 30.38 -12.71
C GLN A 52 -17.07 31.89 -12.57
N LEU A 53 -16.41 32.74 -13.37
CA LEU A 53 -16.63 34.18 -13.40
C LEU A 53 -18.07 34.52 -13.79
N GLN A 54 -18.62 33.86 -14.82
CA GLN A 54 -19.98 34.11 -15.27
C GLN A 54 -21.04 33.65 -14.24
N THR A 55 -20.73 32.64 -13.43
CA THR A 55 -21.59 32.19 -12.34
C THR A 55 -21.51 33.13 -11.13
N GLN A 56 -20.32 33.63 -10.79
CA GLN A 56 -20.13 34.65 -9.75
C GLN A 56 -20.82 35.97 -10.11
N GLU A 57 -20.68 36.44 -11.35
CA GLU A 57 -21.34 37.67 -11.83
C GLU A 57 -22.86 37.56 -11.75
N LYS A 58 -23.44 36.42 -12.14
CA LYS A 58 -24.89 36.17 -12.04
C LYS A 58 -25.37 36.12 -10.59
N LEU A 59 -24.55 35.62 -9.67
CA LEU A 59 -24.87 35.57 -8.25
C LEU A 59 -24.81 36.97 -7.62
N MET A 60 -23.77 37.74 -7.92
CA MET A 60 -23.61 39.13 -7.46
C MET A 60 -24.75 40.02 -7.97
N ALA A 61 -25.13 39.90 -9.25
CA ALA A 61 -26.27 40.63 -9.81
C ALA A 61 -27.62 40.24 -9.19
N LYS A 62 -27.76 39.00 -8.68
CA LYS A 62 -28.97 38.54 -7.96
C LYS A 62 -29.00 39.05 -6.52
N LEU A 63 -27.83 39.15 -5.88
CA LEU A 63 -27.65 39.70 -4.53
C LEU A 63 -27.92 41.21 -4.48
N GLU A 64 -27.43 41.96 -5.47
CA GLU A 64 -27.69 43.41 -5.60
C GLU A 64 -29.19 43.70 -5.71
N ARG A 65 -29.94 42.90 -6.50
CA ARG A 65 -31.39 43.05 -6.65
C ARG A 65 -32.20 42.70 -5.39
N GLN A 66 -31.65 41.88 -4.49
CA GLN A 66 -32.33 41.46 -3.26
C GLN A 66 -32.00 42.38 -2.07
N ALA A 67 -30.83 43.02 -2.08
CA ALA A 67 -30.41 43.98 -1.06
C ALA A 67 -31.25 45.28 -1.06
N ASP A 68 -31.87 45.64 -2.18
CA ASP A 68 -32.74 46.82 -2.30
C ASP A 68 -34.13 46.66 -1.64
N ALA A 69 -34.47 45.47 -1.12
CA ALA A 69 -35.78 45.20 -0.52
C ALA A 69 -35.70 45.08 1.02
N SER A 70 -36.01 46.17 1.74
CA SER A 70 -36.42 46.29 3.17
C SER A 70 -35.71 45.47 4.28
N PRO A 71 -35.39 46.04 5.47
CA PRO A 71 -34.61 45.39 6.53
C PRO A 71 -35.16 44.07 7.13
N GLN A 72 -36.46 43.79 6.98
CA GLN A 72 -37.06 42.51 7.43
C GLN A 72 -36.74 41.33 6.48
N SER A 73 -36.23 41.57 5.28
CA SER A 73 -35.87 40.53 4.31
C SER A 73 -34.48 39.92 4.55
N LEU A 74 -33.63 40.56 5.38
CA LEU A 74 -32.21 40.22 5.54
C LEU A 74 -31.99 38.85 6.21
N SER A 75 -32.87 38.41 7.12
CA SER A 75 -32.74 37.12 7.81
C SER A 75 -33.20 35.93 6.95
N VAL A 76 -34.15 36.16 6.05
CA VAL A 76 -34.60 35.17 5.05
C VAL A 76 -33.57 35.10 3.91
N SER A 77 -33.01 36.25 3.52
CA SER A 77 -31.95 36.34 2.52
C SER A 77 -30.68 35.63 2.96
N SER A 78 -30.24 35.73 4.22
CA SER A 78 -29.02 35.02 4.67
C SER A 78 -29.14 33.48 4.61
N LYS A 79 -30.32 32.93 4.91
CA LYS A 79 -30.59 31.49 4.81
C LYS A 79 -30.65 31.01 3.36
N ILE A 80 -31.23 31.81 2.47
CA ILE A 80 -31.28 31.52 1.03
C ILE A 80 -29.87 31.61 0.43
N ILE A 81 -29.09 32.63 0.80
CA ILE A 81 -27.70 32.82 0.36
C ILE A 81 -26.81 31.66 0.79
N LYS A 82 -26.91 31.22 2.06
CA LYS A 82 -26.16 30.07 2.53
C LYS A 82 -26.51 28.80 1.74
N LYS A 83 -27.80 28.53 1.53
CA LYS A 83 -28.26 27.38 0.75
C LYS A 83 -27.78 27.40 -0.70
N GLU A 84 -27.79 28.56 -1.35
CA GLU A 84 -27.29 28.73 -2.73
C GLU A 84 -25.77 28.61 -2.80
N MET A 85 -25.02 29.16 -1.83
CA MET A 85 -23.56 28.95 -1.73
C MET A 85 -23.21 27.47 -1.50
N ASP A 86 -23.94 26.78 -0.62
CA ASP A 86 -23.76 25.35 -0.39
C ASP A 86 -24.03 24.55 -1.68
N LEU A 87 -25.05 24.95 -2.46
CA LEU A 87 -25.37 24.33 -3.76
C LEU A 87 -24.28 24.59 -4.81
N VAL A 88 -23.76 25.82 -4.88
CA VAL A 88 -22.67 26.20 -5.79
C VAL A 88 -21.38 25.47 -5.41
N ASN A 89 -21.05 25.39 -4.12
CA ASN A 89 -19.89 24.64 -3.63
C ASN A 89 -20.03 23.14 -3.92
N ALA A 90 -21.22 22.56 -3.72
CA ALA A 90 -21.49 21.17 -4.09
C ALA A 90 -21.34 20.93 -5.60
N LYS A 91 -21.79 21.88 -6.43
CA LYS A 91 -21.68 21.81 -7.88
C LYS A 91 -20.25 22.03 -8.37
N LEU A 92 -19.47 22.87 -7.69
CA LEU A 92 -18.05 23.08 -7.93
C LEU A 92 -17.24 21.84 -7.59
N LEU A 93 -17.51 21.21 -6.43
CA LEU A 93 -16.93 19.92 -6.05
C LEU A 93 -17.28 18.83 -7.07
N GLN A 94 -18.51 18.81 -7.61
CA GLN A 94 -18.89 17.90 -8.69
C GLN A 94 -18.14 18.17 -10.00
N LEU A 95 -17.94 19.44 -10.37
CA LEU A 95 -17.20 19.82 -11.58
C LEU A 95 -15.70 19.53 -11.46
N GLU A 96 -15.10 19.77 -10.28
CA GLU A 96 -13.72 19.41 -9.99
C GLU A 96 -13.53 17.88 -10.01
N ALA A 97 -14.46 17.13 -9.40
CA ALA A 97 -14.46 15.67 -9.47
C ALA A 97 -14.64 15.15 -10.91
N ALA A 98 -15.42 15.85 -11.76
CA ALA A 98 -15.54 15.55 -13.18
C ALA A 98 -14.31 15.97 -14.02
N SER A 99 -13.38 16.76 -13.47
CA SER A 99 -12.15 17.20 -14.14
C SER A 99 -10.92 16.33 -13.86
N MET A 100 -11.02 15.43 -12.88
CA MET A 100 -9.94 14.52 -12.52
C MET A 100 -9.87 13.37 -13.54
N PRO A 101 -8.67 12.96 -13.97
CA PRO A 101 -8.56 11.81 -14.87
C PRO A 101 -9.11 10.56 -14.16
N PRO A 102 -9.84 9.67 -14.84
CA PRO A 102 -10.43 8.48 -14.20
C PRO A 102 -9.36 7.48 -13.72
N LYS A 103 -8.12 7.63 -14.18
CA LYS A 103 -6.97 6.85 -13.71
C LYS A 103 -5.72 7.71 -13.78
N PHE A 104 -4.81 7.49 -12.85
CA PHE A 104 -3.56 8.23 -12.76
C PHE A 104 -2.46 7.35 -12.16
N LEU A 105 -1.26 7.49 -12.70
CA LEU A 105 -0.06 6.85 -12.18
C LEU A 105 1.07 7.88 -12.22
N ILE A 106 1.79 8.02 -11.10
CA ILE A 106 2.88 9.00 -11.00
C ILE A 106 3.95 8.76 -12.08
N SER A 107 4.66 9.81 -12.47
CA SER A 107 5.61 9.76 -13.59
C SER A 107 6.78 8.82 -13.39
N HIS A 108 7.30 8.72 -12.17
CA HIS A 108 8.43 7.86 -11.87
C HIS A 108 8.14 7.02 -10.62
N VAL A 109 7.73 5.78 -10.85
CA VAL A 109 7.44 4.83 -9.78
C VAL A 109 8.72 4.06 -9.47
N THR A 110 9.32 4.27 -8.30
CA THR A 110 10.48 3.45 -7.88
C THR A 110 10.03 2.04 -7.48
N PRO A 111 10.89 1.03 -7.67
CA PRO A 111 10.55 -0.37 -7.36
C PRO A 111 10.16 -0.61 -5.90
N SER A 112 9.47 -1.73 -5.66
CA SER A 112 9.20 -2.26 -4.33
C SER A 112 10.50 -2.82 -3.68
N ALA A 113 10.42 -3.14 -2.40
CA ALA A 113 11.49 -3.79 -1.64
C ALA A 113 10.90 -4.86 -0.70
N ASP A 114 11.71 -5.81 -0.24
CA ASP A 114 11.24 -6.95 0.56
C ASP A 114 11.65 -6.80 2.03
N GLN A 115 10.65 -6.73 2.92
CA GLN A 115 10.84 -6.68 4.37
C GLN A 115 11.06 -8.05 5.01
N GLY A 116 11.00 -9.15 4.25
CA GLY A 116 11.20 -10.48 4.79
C GLY A 116 10.13 -10.84 5.83
N ASN A 117 10.54 -11.42 6.96
CA ASN A 117 9.69 -11.83 8.07
C ASN A 117 9.89 -10.91 9.29
N ARG A 118 9.77 -9.59 9.07
CA ARG A 118 10.01 -8.57 10.10
C ARG A 118 8.94 -7.50 10.11
N GLY A 119 8.49 -7.09 11.29
CA GLY A 119 7.43 -6.10 11.49
C GLY A 119 7.83 -4.64 11.20
N ASP A 120 8.62 -4.39 10.16
CA ASP A 120 9.27 -3.10 9.89
C ASP A 120 8.78 -2.42 8.59
N CYS A 121 7.53 -2.68 8.20
CA CYS A 121 6.91 -2.11 6.99
C CYS A 121 7.02 -0.57 6.90
N TRP A 122 6.91 0.13 8.04
CA TRP A 122 7.06 1.57 8.14
C TRP A 122 8.43 2.07 7.66
N MET A 123 9.51 1.29 7.92
CA MET A 123 10.85 1.59 7.42
C MET A 123 10.91 1.42 5.88
N PHE A 124 10.19 0.43 5.35
CA PHE A 124 10.10 0.20 3.92
C PHE A 124 9.28 1.27 3.19
N SER A 125 8.13 1.67 3.74
CA SER A 125 7.35 2.81 3.24
C SER A 125 8.19 4.09 3.27
N THR A 126 8.79 4.40 4.43
CA THR A 126 9.65 5.59 4.63
C THR A 126 10.78 5.65 3.62
N GLY A 127 11.58 4.58 3.49
CA GLY A 127 12.70 4.62 2.56
C GLY A 127 12.22 4.68 1.10
N GLY A 128 11.09 4.06 0.75
CA GLY A 128 10.52 4.20 -0.59
C GLY A 128 10.07 5.64 -0.89
N LEU A 129 9.55 6.35 0.12
CA LEU A 129 9.22 7.77 0.02
C LEU A 129 10.47 8.63 -0.18
N ILE A 130 11.53 8.37 0.58
CA ILE A 130 12.81 9.08 0.45
C ILE A 130 13.43 8.84 -0.95
N GLU A 131 13.45 7.59 -1.43
CA GLU A 131 13.92 7.23 -2.78
C GLU A 131 13.12 7.94 -3.88
N SER A 132 11.79 7.98 -3.75
CA SER A 132 10.92 8.71 -4.70
C SER A 132 11.23 10.20 -4.69
N SER A 133 11.36 10.80 -3.49
CA SER A 133 11.66 12.22 -3.33
C SER A 133 13.02 12.62 -3.92
N TYR A 134 14.03 11.73 -3.81
CA TYR A 134 15.36 11.95 -4.38
C TYR A 134 15.28 12.06 -5.90
N LEU A 135 14.52 11.15 -6.53
CA LEU A 135 14.30 11.13 -7.96
C LEU A 135 13.55 12.39 -8.41
N ASP A 136 12.41 12.69 -7.79
CA ASP A 136 11.56 13.84 -8.13
C ASP A 136 12.31 15.16 -8.01
N TYR A 137 13.07 15.35 -6.92
CA TYR A 137 13.84 16.56 -6.70
C TYR A 137 14.99 16.68 -7.71
N GLY A 138 15.68 15.57 -7.99
CA GLY A 138 16.77 15.52 -8.97
C GLY A 138 16.30 15.87 -10.38
N LEU A 139 15.14 15.36 -10.79
CA LEU A 139 14.49 15.70 -12.06
C LEU A 139 14.16 17.19 -12.15
N LYS A 140 13.52 17.75 -11.11
CA LYS A 140 13.15 19.18 -11.06
C LYS A 140 14.35 20.12 -11.13
N LYS A 141 15.51 19.68 -10.66
CA LYS A 141 16.77 20.45 -10.72
C LYS A 141 17.60 20.16 -11.97
N GLY A 142 17.21 19.19 -12.81
CA GLY A 142 17.99 18.75 -13.97
C GLY A 142 19.26 17.98 -13.59
N TRP A 143 19.32 17.41 -12.38
CA TRP A 143 20.44 16.59 -11.90
C TRP A 143 20.26 15.10 -12.15
N LEU A 144 19.03 14.68 -12.47
CA LEU A 144 18.68 13.35 -12.95
C LEU A 144 17.86 13.49 -14.24
N ASN A 145 17.82 12.42 -15.03
CA ASN A 145 17.10 12.34 -16.31
C ASN A 145 15.93 11.35 -16.30
N GLY A 146 15.67 10.68 -15.17
CA GLY A 146 14.58 9.72 -15.02
C GLY A 146 14.90 8.29 -15.45
N SER A 147 16.11 8.00 -15.94
CA SER A 147 16.51 6.63 -16.33
C SER A 147 17.11 5.82 -15.18
N THR A 148 17.36 6.44 -14.04
CA THR A 148 17.95 5.79 -12.85
C THR A 148 17.30 6.30 -11.59
N TYR A 149 17.23 5.46 -10.57
CA TYR A 149 16.83 5.83 -9.22
C TYR A 149 17.92 5.43 -8.22
N MET A 150 17.90 6.03 -7.04
CA MET A 150 18.83 5.72 -5.96
C MET A 150 18.15 4.76 -5.00
N LYS A 151 18.77 3.61 -4.72
CA LYS A 151 18.26 2.62 -3.75
C LYS A 151 18.89 2.85 -2.38
N LEU A 152 18.10 2.80 -1.32
CA LEU A 152 18.58 3.00 0.06
C LEU A 152 18.99 1.70 0.74
N ASN A 153 19.96 1.82 1.65
CA ASN A 153 20.26 0.75 2.60
C ASN A 153 19.18 0.69 3.68
N ARG A 154 18.34 -0.34 3.64
CA ARG A 154 17.24 -0.52 4.60
C ARG A 154 17.75 -0.80 6.02
N GLN A 155 18.79 -1.61 6.17
CA GLN A 155 19.36 -1.89 7.50
C GLN A 155 19.91 -0.62 8.17
N ALA A 156 20.64 0.21 7.43
CA ALA A 156 21.16 1.48 7.93
C ALA A 156 20.05 2.49 8.27
N LEU A 157 18.99 2.51 7.47
CA LEU A 157 17.80 3.34 7.73
C LEU A 157 17.11 2.91 9.04
N GLY A 158 16.92 1.61 9.26
CA GLY A 158 16.37 1.07 10.50
C GLY A 158 17.22 1.45 11.73
N VAL A 159 18.55 1.34 11.61
CA VAL A 159 19.48 1.80 12.66
C VAL A 159 19.32 3.29 12.94
N ALA A 160 19.22 4.12 11.91
CA ALA A 160 19.05 5.55 12.09
C ALA A 160 17.73 5.92 12.78
N ILE A 161 16.64 5.23 12.44
CA ILE A 161 15.34 5.49 13.05
C ILE A 161 15.33 5.00 14.51
N MET A 162 15.91 3.84 14.81
CA MET A 162 16.12 3.41 16.20
C MET A 162 16.92 4.41 17.03
N GLU A 163 18.02 4.94 16.48
CA GLU A 163 18.83 5.97 17.15
C GLU A 163 18.04 7.24 17.42
N GLU A 164 17.21 7.68 16.47
CA GLU A 164 16.38 8.87 16.65
C GLU A 164 15.28 8.65 17.69
N CYS A 165 14.64 7.49 17.64
CA CYS A 165 13.61 7.12 18.61
C CYS A 165 14.11 6.94 20.03
N LYS A 166 15.39 6.62 20.22
CA LYS A 166 16.04 6.66 21.55
C LYS A 166 16.26 8.09 22.05
N LYS A 167 16.57 9.03 21.16
CA LYS A 167 16.83 10.43 21.52
C LYS A 167 15.53 11.19 21.79
N THR A 168 14.54 10.99 20.92
CA THR A 168 13.27 11.70 20.93
C THR A 168 12.13 10.68 20.83
N PRO A 169 11.79 9.99 21.94
CA PRO A 169 10.67 9.06 21.98
C PRO A 169 9.35 9.75 21.63
N VAL A 170 8.65 9.24 20.62
CA VAL A 170 7.32 9.69 20.21
C VAL A 170 6.40 8.49 19.98
N GLY A 171 5.08 8.70 19.95
CA GLY A 171 4.06 7.64 19.89
C GLY A 171 4.20 6.64 18.75
N GLY A 172 4.86 7.00 17.63
CA GLY A 172 5.11 6.09 16.50
C GLY A 172 6.55 5.57 16.38
N CYS A 173 7.35 5.71 17.44
CA CYS A 173 8.65 5.05 17.48
C CYS A 173 8.47 3.54 17.75
N PRO A 174 9.25 2.67 17.08
CA PRO A 174 9.22 1.25 17.38
C PRO A 174 9.61 1.02 18.84
N THR A 175 8.86 0.16 19.52
CA THR A 175 9.02 -0.17 20.94
C THR A 175 9.05 -1.66 21.15
N ASP A 176 9.88 -2.09 22.09
CA ASP A 176 9.80 -3.43 22.65
C ASP A 176 9.70 -3.35 24.17
N GLU A 177 9.37 -4.47 24.81
CA GLU A 177 9.43 -4.55 26.28
C GLU A 177 10.84 -4.25 26.77
N ASP A 178 10.94 -3.46 27.84
CA ASP A 178 12.22 -3.17 28.48
C ASP A 178 12.61 -4.37 29.38
N PRO A 179 13.65 -5.16 29.02
CA PRO A 179 14.05 -6.31 29.83
C PRO A 179 14.57 -5.90 31.21
N SER A 180 14.91 -4.63 31.42
CA SER A 180 15.34 -4.09 32.71
C SER A 180 14.19 -3.59 33.60
N LYS A 181 12.97 -3.47 33.05
CA LYS A 181 11.80 -2.92 33.75
C LYS A 181 10.53 -3.70 33.37
N PRO A 182 10.07 -4.66 34.19
CA PRO A 182 8.82 -5.38 33.94
C PRO A 182 7.64 -4.43 33.75
N GLY A 183 6.95 -4.52 32.62
CA GLY A 183 5.84 -3.63 32.23
C GLY A 183 6.27 -2.27 31.67
N GLY A 184 7.58 -2.02 31.50
CA GLY A 184 8.12 -0.85 30.82
C GLY A 184 8.33 -1.08 29.33
N PHE A 185 8.30 0.01 28.55
CA PHE A 185 8.61 0.01 27.12
C PHE A 185 9.90 0.76 26.85
N ALA A 186 10.69 0.27 25.89
CA ALA A 186 11.91 0.93 25.44
C ALA A 186 11.81 1.32 23.97
N PHE A 187 11.75 2.63 23.70
CA PHE A 187 11.73 3.20 22.36
C PHE A 187 13.07 3.04 21.64
N GLY A 188 13.02 2.67 20.35
CA GLY A 188 14.20 2.49 19.50
C GLY A 188 15.06 1.29 19.88
N ASN A 189 14.58 0.38 20.73
CA ASN A 189 15.28 -0.85 21.06
C ASN A 189 15.12 -1.95 20.01
N THR A 190 14.13 -1.81 19.14
CA THR A 190 13.84 -2.64 17.97
C THR A 190 13.51 -1.72 16.80
N ASP A 191 13.63 -2.21 15.58
CA ASP A 191 13.08 -1.61 14.37
C ASP A 191 11.82 -2.37 13.89
N GLU A 192 11.30 -3.32 14.66
CA GLU A 192 9.97 -3.89 14.47
C GLU A 192 8.92 -3.04 15.22
N GLY A 193 7.82 -2.73 14.54
CA GLY A 193 6.66 -2.04 15.13
C GLY A 193 5.52 -3.01 15.45
N LYS A 194 4.79 -2.73 16.54
CA LYS A 194 3.50 -3.40 16.83
C LYS A 194 2.31 -2.68 16.18
N ASP A 195 2.43 -1.38 15.94
CA ASP A 195 1.43 -0.54 15.28
C ASP A 195 2.00 -0.04 13.94
N GLY A 196 1.50 -0.56 12.82
CA GLY A 196 2.04 -0.28 11.48
C GLY A 196 1.56 1.04 10.86
N GLY A 197 1.51 2.12 11.64
CA GLY A 197 1.04 3.42 11.18
C GLY A 197 2.17 4.35 10.68
N ASP A 198 2.14 4.74 9.41
CA ASP A 198 3.07 5.70 8.79
C ASP A 198 2.84 7.16 9.28
N GLU A 199 1.76 7.41 10.05
CA GLU A 199 1.32 8.72 10.55
C GLU A 199 2.32 9.47 11.48
N HIS A 200 3.44 8.84 11.80
CA HIS A 200 4.42 9.36 12.76
C HIS A 200 5.84 9.49 12.20
N ILE A 201 6.06 9.24 10.91
CA ILE A 201 7.40 9.30 10.30
C ILE A 201 7.96 10.71 10.23
N TRP A 202 7.14 11.76 10.37
CA TRP A 202 7.61 13.15 10.34
C TRP A 202 8.73 13.40 11.35
N ALA A 203 8.52 13.06 12.63
CA ALA A 203 9.49 13.33 13.69
C ALA A 203 10.82 12.57 13.44
N GLN A 204 10.71 11.35 12.92
CA GLN A 204 11.86 10.52 12.56
C GLN A 204 12.61 11.13 11.36
N LEU A 205 11.88 11.49 10.32
CA LEU A 205 12.43 12.16 9.14
C LEU A 205 13.09 13.48 9.52
N GLU A 206 12.51 14.27 10.43
CA GLU A 206 13.04 15.53 10.96
C GLU A 206 14.35 15.33 11.74
N GLY A 207 14.39 14.40 12.68
CA GLY A 207 15.61 14.08 13.42
C GLY A 207 16.74 13.53 12.52
N MET A 208 16.39 12.88 11.42
CA MET A 208 17.35 12.33 10.45
C MET A 208 17.97 13.36 9.49
N GLN A 209 17.50 14.61 9.46
CA GLN A 209 17.99 15.65 8.52
C GLN A 209 19.33 16.28 8.91
N THR A 210 19.79 16.08 10.15
CA THR A 210 20.94 16.84 10.64
C THR A 210 22.23 16.50 9.87
N PRO A 211 23.12 17.48 9.61
CA PRO A 211 24.41 17.25 8.96
C PRO A 211 25.30 16.21 9.67
N ASN A 212 25.03 15.93 10.96
CA ASN A 212 25.78 15.00 11.80
C ASN A 212 25.17 13.60 11.80
N THR A 213 23.87 13.43 11.49
CA THR A 213 23.24 12.10 11.43
C THR A 213 23.50 11.43 10.09
N LYS A 214 23.46 12.17 8.96
CA LYS A 214 23.64 11.63 7.59
C LYS A 214 23.03 10.23 7.45
N ALA A 215 21.81 10.12 7.98
CA ALA A 215 21.18 8.89 8.42
C ALA A 215 20.83 7.95 7.26
N VAL A 216 20.57 8.55 6.10
CA VAL A 216 20.18 7.87 4.89
C VAL A 216 21.43 7.52 4.09
N ILE A 217 21.73 6.22 4.01
CA ILE A 217 22.91 5.69 3.31
C ILE A 217 22.49 5.08 1.97
N PRO A 218 23.22 5.37 0.87
CA PRO A 218 22.94 4.75 -0.42
C PRO A 218 23.35 3.27 -0.43
N GLY A 219 22.44 2.43 -0.93
CA GLY A 219 22.71 1.10 -1.50
C GLY A 219 23.20 0.00 -0.57
N TYR A 220 23.53 -1.14 -1.20
CA TYR A 220 24.13 -2.28 -0.52
C TYR A 220 25.55 -1.96 -0.05
N TRP A 221 25.85 -2.40 1.17
CA TRP A 221 27.16 -2.29 1.76
C TRP A 221 27.46 -3.58 2.55
N GLU A 222 28.63 -4.16 2.30
CA GLU A 222 29.10 -5.36 2.99
C GLU A 222 29.24 -5.10 4.49
N GLY A 223 28.55 -5.91 5.30
CA GLY A 223 28.50 -5.76 6.75
C GLY A 223 27.36 -4.89 7.27
N CYS A 224 26.43 -4.46 6.41
CA CYS A 224 25.18 -3.79 6.76
C CYS A 224 24.06 -4.27 5.81
N GLU A 225 24.00 -5.57 5.60
CA GLU A 225 22.93 -6.23 4.85
C GLU A 225 21.63 -6.22 5.63
N TYR A 226 20.53 -6.04 4.92
CA TYR A 226 19.22 -6.19 5.54
C TYR A 226 18.99 -7.65 5.95
N VAL A 227 18.76 -7.84 7.24
CA VAL A 227 18.43 -9.16 7.80
C VAL A 227 16.94 -9.41 7.60
N THR A 228 16.56 -10.43 6.85
CA THR A 228 15.15 -10.73 6.55
C THR A 228 14.45 -11.56 7.62
N THR A 229 15.21 -12.19 8.54
CA THR A 229 14.66 -13.01 9.62
C THR A 229 15.49 -12.80 10.86
N LEU A 230 14.85 -12.38 11.96
CA LEU A 230 15.54 -12.12 13.22
C LEU A 230 15.72 -13.40 14.05
N PRO A 231 16.81 -13.53 14.81
CA PRO A 231 16.96 -14.60 15.79
C PRO A 231 15.83 -14.54 16.84
N PRO A 232 15.39 -15.69 17.38
CA PRO A 232 14.27 -15.73 18.33
C PRO A 232 14.64 -15.24 19.74
N THR A 233 15.93 -15.07 20.05
CA THR A 233 16.36 -14.59 21.37
C THR A 233 16.42 -13.06 21.39
N PRO A 234 16.04 -12.40 22.50
CA PRO A 234 16.11 -10.94 22.62
C PRO A 234 17.48 -10.35 22.28
N GLU A 235 18.57 -10.96 22.78
CA GLU A 235 19.94 -10.51 22.51
C GLU A 235 20.33 -10.72 21.04
N GLY A 236 19.89 -11.83 20.46
CA GLY A 236 20.14 -12.16 19.06
C GLY A 236 19.44 -11.18 18.13
N LYS A 237 18.16 -10.89 18.40
CA LYS A 237 17.37 -9.85 17.73
C LYS A 237 18.05 -8.49 17.83
N PHE A 238 18.32 -8.02 19.05
CA PHE A 238 18.95 -6.72 19.29
C PHE A 238 20.27 -6.53 18.52
N LYS A 239 21.09 -7.58 18.46
CA LYS A 239 22.37 -7.58 17.73
C LYS A 239 22.16 -7.57 16.22
N ALA A 240 21.23 -8.36 15.70
CA ALA A 240 20.95 -8.46 14.28
C ALA A 240 20.41 -7.14 13.71
N GLU A 241 19.45 -6.50 14.39
CA GLU A 241 18.84 -5.22 13.97
C GLU A 241 19.85 -4.07 13.90
N ARG A 242 20.97 -4.15 14.64
CA ARG A 242 22.01 -3.12 14.68
C ARG A 242 23.27 -3.47 13.89
N ASN A 243 23.24 -4.56 13.14
CA ASN A 243 24.43 -5.05 12.49
C ASN A 243 24.78 -4.20 11.25
N CYS A 244 25.58 -3.15 11.46
CA CYS A 244 26.14 -2.29 10.41
C CYS A 244 27.60 -1.92 10.73
N THR A 245 28.54 -2.79 10.35
CA THR A 245 29.96 -2.70 10.73
C THR A 245 30.70 -1.58 10.02
N GLY A 246 30.99 -0.46 10.69
CA GLY A 246 31.69 0.70 10.08
C GLY A 246 30.79 1.88 9.71
N LEU A 247 29.53 1.87 10.18
CA LEU A 247 28.49 2.82 9.77
C LEU A 247 28.89 4.27 10.04
N MET A 248 29.62 4.50 11.14
CA MET A 248 30.07 5.85 11.52
C MET A 248 31.05 6.45 10.52
N GLU A 249 31.96 5.65 9.95
CA GLU A 249 32.91 6.15 8.97
C GLU A 249 32.24 6.44 7.63
N VAL A 250 31.29 5.59 7.23
CA VAL A 250 30.45 5.82 6.04
C VAL A 250 29.63 7.11 6.21
N ARG A 251 28.97 7.30 7.35
CA ARG A 251 28.20 8.52 7.65
C ARG A 251 29.06 9.77 7.53
N LYS A 252 30.29 9.82 8.05
CA LYS A 252 31.15 11.02 7.96
C LYS A 252 31.33 11.52 6.53
N LYS A 253 31.52 10.61 5.57
CA LYS A 253 31.76 10.95 4.16
C LYS A 253 30.54 10.83 3.26
N ASN A 254 29.38 10.43 3.78
CA ASN A 254 28.15 10.26 3.01
C ASN A 254 27.69 11.60 2.38
N PRO A 255 27.45 11.67 1.07
CA PRO A 255 26.95 12.86 0.37
C PRO A 255 25.45 13.11 0.54
N LEU A 256 24.68 12.11 0.98
CA LEU A 256 23.22 12.24 1.09
C LEU A 256 22.83 13.13 2.26
N SER A 257 22.06 14.18 1.95
CA SER A 257 21.48 15.10 2.92
C SER A 257 20.23 15.72 2.31
N TYR A 258 19.17 15.72 3.12
CA TYR A 258 17.87 16.27 2.75
C TYR A 258 17.31 17.09 3.90
N LYS A 259 16.32 17.91 3.56
CA LYS A 259 15.50 18.65 4.51
C LYS A 259 14.03 18.42 4.18
N VAL A 260 13.23 18.02 5.15
CA VAL A 260 11.77 18.00 4.99
C VAL A 260 11.25 19.39 5.35
N THR A 261 10.59 20.04 4.41
CA THR A 261 10.11 21.42 4.52
C THR A 261 8.63 21.52 4.80
N GLY A 262 7.88 20.43 4.60
CA GLY A 262 6.45 20.39 4.85
C GLY A 262 5.89 18.97 4.79
N MET A 263 4.77 18.77 5.49
CA MET A 263 3.94 17.58 5.42
C MET A 263 2.49 18.01 5.35
N LYS A 264 1.72 17.32 4.52
CA LYS A 264 0.28 17.51 4.42
C LYS A 264 -0.42 16.17 4.49
N ALA A 265 -1.38 16.05 5.40
CA ALA A 265 -2.27 14.90 5.47
C ALA A 265 -3.42 15.08 4.45
N HIS A 266 -3.85 13.97 3.84
CA HIS A 266 -4.92 13.92 2.85
C HIS A 266 -5.96 12.89 3.31
N TYR A 267 -7.23 13.25 3.23
CA TYR A 267 -8.30 12.40 3.75
C TYR A 267 -9.41 12.18 2.74
N GLY A 268 -9.83 10.92 2.63
CA GLY A 268 -10.90 10.51 1.74
C GLY A 268 -10.49 10.47 0.27
N ARG A 269 -11.32 9.79 -0.52
CA ARG A 269 -11.02 9.41 -1.90
C ARG A 269 -10.63 10.59 -2.79
N ALA A 270 -11.43 11.66 -2.78
CA ALA A 270 -11.26 12.80 -3.68
C ALA A 270 -9.99 13.61 -3.39
N ASP A 271 -9.68 13.84 -2.11
CA ASP A 271 -8.50 14.61 -1.69
C ASP A 271 -7.21 13.86 -2.02
N ILE A 272 -7.16 12.55 -1.73
CA ILE A 272 -6.01 11.69 -2.07
C ILE A 272 -5.75 11.68 -3.57
N LYS A 273 -6.81 11.52 -4.39
CA LYS A 273 -6.69 11.59 -5.86
C LYS A 273 -6.15 12.93 -6.33
N LYS A 274 -6.71 14.03 -5.79
CA LYS A 274 -6.29 15.39 -6.11
C LYS A 274 -4.81 15.59 -5.78
N ALA A 275 -4.38 15.15 -4.60
CA ALA A 275 -2.98 15.21 -4.19
C ALA A 275 -2.05 14.43 -5.14
N LEU A 276 -2.43 13.21 -5.56
CA LEU A 276 -1.65 12.44 -6.54
C LEU A 276 -1.46 13.20 -7.85
N VAL A 277 -2.54 13.76 -8.41
CA VAL A 277 -2.50 14.46 -9.70
C VAL A 277 -1.76 15.79 -9.60
N GLU A 278 -1.99 16.57 -8.55
CA GLU A 278 -1.37 17.89 -8.38
C GLU A 278 0.12 17.80 -8.06
N LEU A 279 0.51 16.80 -7.26
CA LEU A 279 1.89 16.65 -6.82
C LEU A 279 2.72 15.82 -7.81
N ASP A 280 2.11 14.83 -8.47
CA ASP A 280 2.78 13.80 -9.26
C ASP A 280 3.90 13.10 -8.47
N LYS A 281 3.59 12.73 -7.22
CA LYS A 281 4.52 12.08 -6.28
C LYS A 281 3.82 10.96 -5.51
N THR A 282 4.63 10.04 -5.00
CA THR A 282 4.23 9.03 -4.04
C THR A 282 3.64 9.66 -2.76
N LEU A 283 2.51 9.13 -2.28
CA LEU A 283 1.94 9.45 -0.98
C LEU A 283 2.20 8.31 0.01
N SER A 284 2.49 8.63 1.27
CA SER A 284 2.61 7.65 2.34
C SER A 284 1.22 7.23 2.82
N LEU A 285 1.04 5.98 3.24
CA LEU A 285 -0.23 5.44 3.73
C LEU A 285 0.03 4.54 4.95
N GLY A 286 -0.45 4.98 6.12
CA GLY A 286 -0.68 4.12 7.29
C GLY A 286 -2.11 3.58 7.25
N ILE A 287 -2.26 2.26 7.34
CA ILE A 287 -3.55 1.58 7.24
C ILE A 287 -3.64 0.40 8.21
N GLN A 288 -4.81 0.18 8.78
CA GLN A 288 -5.09 -1.06 9.52
C GLN A 288 -5.39 -2.19 8.54
N ILE A 289 -4.77 -3.34 8.75
CA ILE A 289 -5.08 -4.58 8.03
C ILE A 289 -5.96 -5.48 8.88
N ALA A 290 -6.78 -6.27 8.19
CA ALA A 290 -7.75 -7.16 8.79
C ALA A 290 -7.63 -8.59 8.24
N PHE A 291 -8.20 -9.53 8.97
CA PHE A 291 -8.48 -10.84 8.42
C PHE A 291 -9.79 -10.83 7.62
N ALA A 292 -9.77 -11.45 6.45
CA ALA A 292 -10.95 -11.92 5.74
C ALA A 292 -11.40 -13.28 6.32
N SER A 293 -12.67 -13.35 6.70
CA SER A 293 -13.33 -14.55 7.21
C SER A 293 -13.79 -15.45 6.06
N TRP A 294 -13.62 -16.76 6.21
CA TRP A 294 -14.01 -17.76 5.22
C TRP A 294 -14.72 -18.94 5.89
N PHE A 295 -15.70 -19.51 5.18
CA PHE A 295 -16.46 -20.67 5.64
C PHE A 295 -16.29 -21.82 4.65
N GLN A 296 -15.44 -22.78 5.01
CA GLN A 296 -15.19 -23.96 4.20
C GLN A 296 -16.18 -25.06 4.58
N PRO A 297 -16.72 -25.83 3.63
CA PRO A 297 -17.65 -26.91 3.97
C PRO A 297 -16.94 -27.98 4.81
N CYS A 298 -17.56 -28.40 5.92
CA CYS A 298 -17.01 -29.44 6.78
C CYS A 298 -16.82 -30.73 5.99
N ASP A 299 -15.56 -31.12 5.83
CA ASP A 299 -15.14 -32.31 5.09
C ASP A 299 -14.21 -33.14 5.98
N LYS A 300 -14.20 -34.46 5.80
CA LYS A 300 -13.28 -35.35 6.52
C LYS A 300 -11.81 -34.97 6.29
N ARG A 301 -11.49 -34.36 5.14
CA ARG A 301 -10.16 -33.82 4.80
C ARG A 301 -9.76 -32.63 5.68
N TYR A 302 -10.72 -31.92 6.27
CA TYR A 302 -10.48 -30.93 7.34
C TYR A 302 -10.38 -31.54 8.73
N HIS A 303 -10.39 -32.88 8.83
CA HIS A 303 -10.59 -33.63 10.08
C HIS A 303 -11.85 -33.17 10.82
N CYS A 304 -12.85 -32.67 10.08
CA CYS A 304 -14.08 -32.15 10.63
C CYS A 304 -15.12 -33.27 10.74
N ASP A 305 -15.65 -33.48 11.95
CA ASP A 305 -16.78 -34.38 12.21
C ASP A 305 -17.99 -33.54 12.69
N PRO A 306 -19.05 -33.39 11.87
CA PRO A 306 -20.26 -32.68 12.27
C PRO A 306 -20.91 -33.23 13.55
N LYS A 307 -20.64 -34.50 13.89
CA LYS A 307 -21.20 -35.17 15.07
C LYS A 307 -20.36 -34.97 16.33
N ASN A 308 -19.09 -34.57 16.19
CA ASN A 308 -18.15 -34.35 17.28
C ASN A 308 -17.33 -33.07 17.00
N PRO A 309 -17.93 -31.87 17.16
CA PRO A 309 -17.37 -30.62 16.67
C PRO A 309 -16.18 -30.09 17.49
N THR A 310 -15.62 -30.87 18.41
CA THR A 310 -14.60 -30.43 19.36
C THR A 310 -13.21 -30.93 18.96
N VAL A 311 -12.30 -30.00 18.68
CA VAL A 311 -10.87 -30.29 18.54
C VAL A 311 -10.22 -30.25 19.91
N VAL A 312 -9.56 -31.33 20.31
CA VAL A 312 -8.74 -31.38 21.52
C VAL A 312 -7.26 -31.43 21.13
N ASP A 313 -6.41 -30.70 21.86
CA ASP A 313 -4.96 -30.83 21.69
C ASP A 313 -4.46 -32.19 22.21
N HIS A 314 -3.16 -32.42 22.09
CA HIS A 314 -2.49 -33.63 22.59
C HIS A 314 -2.61 -33.83 24.13
N THR A 315 -3.14 -32.85 24.87
CA THR A 315 -3.40 -32.91 26.31
C THR A 315 -4.87 -33.18 26.64
N GLY A 316 -5.75 -33.25 25.62
CA GLY A 316 -7.19 -33.41 25.81
C GLY A 316 -7.93 -32.10 26.10
N THR A 317 -7.28 -30.95 25.93
CA THR A 317 -7.89 -29.62 26.15
C THR A 317 -8.64 -29.19 24.90
N LEU A 318 -9.90 -28.74 25.05
CA LEU A 318 -10.69 -28.17 23.96
C LEU A 318 -9.97 -26.92 23.40
N VAL A 319 -9.57 -26.96 22.14
CA VAL A 319 -8.82 -25.89 21.48
C VAL A 319 -9.70 -25.07 20.53
N ALA A 320 -10.71 -25.70 19.90
CA ALA A 320 -11.64 -25.03 18.99
C ALA A 320 -12.93 -25.84 18.76
N THR A 321 -14.01 -25.15 18.40
CA THR A 321 -15.19 -25.75 17.75
C THR A 321 -14.94 -25.76 16.24
N GLN A 322 -14.82 -26.94 15.64
CA GLN A 322 -14.48 -27.13 14.22
C GLN A 322 -15.63 -26.81 13.26
N CYS A 323 -16.85 -26.65 13.79
CA CYS A 323 -18.11 -26.72 13.07
C CYS A 323 -19.00 -25.54 13.50
N VAL A 324 -19.13 -24.54 12.62
CA VAL A 324 -19.97 -23.34 12.78
C VAL A 324 -21.11 -23.36 11.75
N PRO A 325 -22.19 -22.59 11.94
CA PRO A 325 -23.23 -22.44 10.93
C PRO A 325 -22.63 -22.00 9.58
N CYS A 326 -23.02 -22.67 8.50
CA CYS A 326 -22.63 -22.26 7.16
C CYS A 326 -23.38 -21.00 6.70
N PRO A 327 -22.81 -20.27 5.73
CA PRO A 327 -23.55 -19.26 4.98
C PRO A 327 -24.87 -19.80 4.42
N THR A 328 -25.84 -18.90 4.22
CA THR A 328 -27.18 -19.26 3.75
C THR A 328 -27.28 -19.48 2.24
N GLU A 329 -26.15 -19.38 1.51
CA GLU A 329 -26.17 -19.62 0.06
C GLU A 329 -26.54 -21.07 -0.27
N ARG A 330 -27.21 -21.25 -1.41
CA ARG A 330 -27.72 -22.56 -1.85
C ARG A 330 -26.65 -23.66 -1.91
N VAL A 331 -25.40 -23.30 -2.20
CA VAL A 331 -24.28 -24.24 -2.32
C VAL A 331 -23.96 -24.94 -0.99
N PHE A 332 -24.35 -24.33 0.14
CA PHE A 332 -24.21 -24.89 1.48
C PHE A 332 -25.47 -25.62 1.97
N ALA A 333 -26.56 -25.70 1.18
CA ALA A 333 -27.82 -26.26 1.64
C ALA A 333 -27.75 -27.75 2.05
N SER A 334 -26.76 -28.49 1.54
CA SER A 334 -26.49 -29.89 1.89
C SER A 334 -25.25 -30.07 2.77
N VAL A 335 -24.73 -29.00 3.35
CA VAL A 335 -23.54 -29.00 4.20
C VAL A 335 -24.02 -28.85 5.65
N ASP A 336 -23.71 -29.84 6.50
CA ASP A 336 -24.19 -29.87 7.89
C ASP A 336 -23.64 -28.69 8.71
N CYS A 337 -22.37 -28.33 8.49
CA CYS A 337 -21.71 -27.17 9.08
C CYS A 337 -20.41 -26.81 8.34
N CYS A 338 -19.80 -25.69 8.72
CA CYS A 338 -18.63 -25.15 8.07
C CYS A 338 -17.45 -25.01 9.05
N VAL A 339 -16.25 -25.03 8.50
CA VAL A 339 -15.00 -24.69 9.19
C VAL A 339 -14.74 -23.21 8.96
N PHE A 340 -14.63 -22.46 10.05
CA PHE A 340 -14.27 -21.04 10.00
C PHE A 340 -12.76 -20.87 9.85
N ALA A 341 -12.33 -20.07 8.89
CA ALA A 341 -10.93 -19.74 8.66
C ALA A 341 -10.74 -18.23 8.51
N GLN A 342 -9.74 -17.69 9.19
CA GLN A 342 -9.28 -16.32 9.00
C GLN A 342 -8.07 -16.32 8.06
N LYS A 343 -8.07 -15.42 7.10
CA LYS A 343 -6.99 -15.24 6.13
C LYS A 343 -6.65 -13.76 6.07
N ALA A 344 -5.39 -13.41 5.86
CA ALA A 344 -5.06 -12.01 5.64
C ALA A 344 -5.78 -11.48 4.38
N MET A 345 -6.19 -10.22 4.44
CA MET A 345 -7.07 -9.56 3.47
C MET A 345 -6.44 -9.24 2.11
N VAL A 346 -5.44 -10.00 1.66
CA VAL A 346 -4.70 -9.75 0.41
C VAL A 346 -4.56 -11.06 -0.35
N SER A 347 -4.94 -11.06 -1.63
CA SER A 347 -4.89 -12.26 -2.47
C SER A 347 -3.57 -12.41 -3.23
N MET A 348 -3.37 -13.55 -3.90
CA MET A 348 -2.22 -13.70 -4.80
C MET A 348 -2.30 -12.86 -6.09
N GLN A 349 -3.41 -12.15 -6.33
CA GLN A 349 -3.46 -11.08 -7.35
C GLN A 349 -2.91 -9.76 -6.81
N GLY A 350 -2.46 -9.69 -5.56
CA GLY A 350 -2.06 -8.44 -4.93
C GLY A 350 -3.23 -7.50 -4.63
N GLU A 351 -4.46 -8.03 -4.61
CA GLU A 351 -5.68 -7.26 -4.37
C GLU A 351 -6.07 -7.36 -2.90
N TRP A 352 -6.33 -6.22 -2.28
CA TRP A 352 -6.79 -6.10 -0.91
C TRP A 352 -8.31 -6.13 -0.88
N TYR A 353 -8.87 -7.10 -0.18
CA TYR A 353 -10.29 -7.43 -0.25
C TYR A 353 -10.89 -7.74 1.11
N MET A 354 -12.21 -7.65 1.20
CA MET A 354 -12.94 -8.07 2.40
C MET A 354 -14.21 -8.76 1.96
N GLN A 355 -14.66 -9.74 2.75
CA GLN A 355 -15.97 -10.35 2.51
C GLN A 355 -17.07 -9.32 2.82
N ALA A 356 -18.02 -9.17 1.89
CA ALA A 356 -19.05 -8.15 1.98
C ALA A 356 -19.92 -8.30 3.24
N THR A 357 -20.24 -9.54 3.60
CA THR A 357 -21.17 -9.90 4.68
C THR A 357 -20.52 -10.12 6.03
N GLU A 358 -19.19 -10.17 6.09
CA GLU A 358 -18.47 -10.53 7.32
C GLU A 358 -17.90 -9.31 8.05
N PRO A 359 -17.83 -9.37 9.40
CA PRO A 359 -17.18 -8.34 10.20
C PRO A 359 -15.67 -8.32 9.94
N LEU A 360 -15.07 -7.14 10.07
CA LEU A 360 -13.62 -6.99 10.03
C LEU A 360 -13.01 -7.36 11.37
N ILE A 361 -11.96 -8.17 11.32
CA ILE A 361 -11.20 -8.58 12.49
C ILE A 361 -9.80 -8.02 12.31
N THR A 362 -9.41 -7.11 13.20
CA THR A 362 -8.11 -6.44 13.11
C THR A 362 -6.98 -7.46 13.20
N GLU A 363 -6.05 -7.40 12.25
CA GLU A 363 -4.79 -8.15 12.28
C GLU A 363 -3.67 -7.29 12.88
N GLY A 364 -3.63 -6.01 12.51
CA GLY A 364 -2.64 -5.04 12.96
C GLY A 364 -2.57 -3.83 12.03
N GLY A 365 -1.51 -3.03 12.15
CA GLY A 365 -1.25 -1.94 11.21
C GLY A 365 -0.27 -2.35 10.10
N HIS A 366 -0.31 -1.62 9.00
CA HIS A 366 0.62 -1.75 7.89
C HIS A 366 0.90 -0.39 7.23
N ALA A 367 2.14 -0.21 6.77
CA ALA A 367 2.59 1.01 6.12
C ALA A 367 3.03 0.71 4.69
N VAL A 368 2.42 1.42 3.73
CA VAL A 368 2.65 1.28 2.29
C VAL A 368 2.66 2.66 1.65
N SER A 369 2.88 2.73 0.33
CA SER A 369 2.78 4.00 -0.39
C SER A 369 1.74 3.94 -1.51
N ILE A 370 0.97 5.01 -1.71
CA ILE A 370 0.07 5.17 -2.84
C ILE A 370 0.84 5.81 -4.01
N VAL A 371 0.83 5.17 -5.16
CA VAL A 371 1.53 5.62 -6.37
C VAL A 371 0.58 5.96 -7.52
N GLY A 372 -0.71 5.68 -7.36
CA GLY A 372 -1.71 5.95 -8.38
C GLY A 372 -3.11 5.51 -7.98
N TYR A 373 -4.03 5.62 -8.91
CA TYR A 373 -5.40 5.14 -8.79
C TYR A 373 -5.99 4.78 -10.15
N ASN A 374 -7.05 3.98 -10.14
CA ASN A 374 -7.82 3.67 -11.34
C ASN A 374 -9.28 3.45 -10.94
N ASP A 375 -10.21 4.19 -11.56
CA ASP A 375 -11.66 4.13 -11.31
C ASP A 375 -12.37 3.01 -12.09
N HIS A 376 -11.65 2.34 -12.99
CA HIS A 376 -12.20 1.31 -13.87
C HIS A 376 -11.61 -0.08 -13.63
N TYR A 377 -10.54 -0.19 -12.84
CA TYR A 377 -10.01 -1.49 -12.46
C TYR A 377 -11.05 -2.23 -11.61
N ARG A 378 -11.28 -3.50 -11.93
CA ARG A 378 -12.21 -4.37 -11.22
C ARG A 378 -11.42 -5.51 -10.59
N ASP A 379 -11.52 -5.62 -9.27
CA ASP A 379 -10.86 -6.70 -8.53
C ASP A 379 -11.62 -8.03 -8.67
N GLU A 380 -11.00 -9.12 -8.24
CA GLU A 380 -11.58 -10.47 -8.33
C GLU A 380 -12.79 -10.69 -7.42
N HIS A 381 -12.99 -9.79 -6.45
CA HIS A 381 -14.13 -9.78 -5.53
C HIS A 381 -15.29 -8.90 -6.06
N GLY A 382 -15.12 -8.28 -7.22
CA GLY A 382 -16.14 -7.53 -7.93
C GLY A 382 -16.21 -6.05 -7.59
N SER A 383 -15.36 -5.52 -6.70
CA SER A 383 -15.27 -4.09 -6.42
C SER A 383 -14.68 -3.36 -7.62
N THR A 384 -15.10 -2.11 -7.83
CA THR A 384 -14.62 -1.27 -8.94
C THR A 384 -13.97 -0.01 -8.41
N GLY A 385 -12.78 0.28 -8.91
CA GLY A 385 -12.03 1.46 -8.56
C GLY A 385 -11.21 1.32 -7.28
N GLY A 386 -10.05 1.96 -7.24
CA GLY A 386 -9.15 1.84 -6.09
C GLY A 386 -7.83 2.57 -6.21
N PHE A 387 -6.98 2.40 -5.21
CA PHE A 387 -5.63 2.94 -5.14
C PHE A 387 -4.60 1.87 -5.50
N ILE A 388 -3.55 2.29 -6.19
CA ILE A 388 -2.40 1.46 -6.54
C ILE A 388 -1.34 1.66 -5.46
N LEU A 389 -0.97 0.57 -4.80
CA LEU A 389 -0.09 0.56 -3.64
C LEU A 389 1.27 -0.01 -4.01
N ARG A 390 2.35 0.65 -3.60
CA ARG A 390 3.68 0.03 -3.51
C ARG A 390 3.77 -0.64 -2.14
N ASN A 391 3.79 -1.97 -2.13
CA ASN A 391 3.89 -2.78 -0.92
C ASN A 391 5.35 -3.21 -0.70
N SER A 392 5.64 -3.89 0.41
CA SER A 392 6.98 -4.37 0.78
C SER A 392 7.08 -5.87 1.06
N TRP A 393 6.18 -6.65 0.48
CA TRP A 393 6.13 -8.10 0.67
C TRP A 393 6.60 -8.85 -0.57
N LYS A 394 7.46 -9.85 -0.37
CA LYS A 394 7.89 -10.75 -1.43
C LYS A 394 6.75 -11.64 -1.94
N ASP A 395 6.68 -11.75 -3.26
CA ASP A 395 5.79 -12.68 -3.97
C ASP A 395 6.16 -14.15 -3.75
N GLY A 396 5.18 -15.02 -3.98
CA GLY A 396 5.30 -16.46 -3.85
C GLY A 396 4.84 -16.96 -2.48
N LEU A 397 5.46 -18.05 -2.03
CA LEU A 397 5.07 -18.73 -0.80
C LEU A 397 6.02 -18.35 0.32
N GLY A 398 5.46 -18.09 1.50
CA GLY A 398 6.23 -17.66 2.66
C GLY A 398 5.43 -17.81 3.94
N THR A 399 6.00 -17.36 5.05
CA THR A 399 5.27 -17.32 6.33
C THR A 399 5.23 -15.92 6.95
N SER A 400 5.84 -14.94 6.28
CA SER A 400 5.91 -13.57 6.78
C SER A 400 4.55 -12.92 6.88
N HIS A 401 4.28 -12.23 7.98
CA HIS A 401 3.06 -11.41 8.16
C HIS A 401 1.76 -12.20 8.02
N GLY A 402 1.71 -13.43 8.54
CA GLY A 402 0.50 -14.28 8.51
C GLY A 402 0.14 -14.84 7.13
N LEU A 403 0.58 -14.20 6.05
CA LEU A 403 0.33 -14.55 4.65
C LEU A 403 1.18 -15.74 4.20
N LYS A 404 0.50 -16.78 3.71
CA LYS A 404 1.15 -18.03 3.23
C LYS A 404 1.43 -18.05 1.74
N ALA A 405 0.65 -17.29 0.99
CA ALA A 405 0.79 -17.15 -0.45
C ALA A 405 0.53 -15.68 -0.82
N ARG A 406 1.39 -15.13 -1.68
CA ARG A 406 1.35 -13.73 -2.11
C ARG A 406 1.66 -13.62 -3.58
N GLY A 407 1.12 -12.58 -4.19
CA GLY A 407 1.52 -12.14 -5.50
C GLY A 407 1.32 -10.64 -5.62
N SER A 408 1.74 -10.12 -6.75
CA SER A 408 1.73 -8.70 -7.02
C SER A 408 1.77 -8.49 -8.53
N HIS A 409 1.60 -7.24 -8.93
CA HIS A 409 1.69 -6.83 -10.31
C HIS A 409 2.58 -5.61 -10.45
N THR A 410 2.83 -5.19 -11.68
CA THR A 410 3.35 -3.86 -11.95
C THR A 410 2.30 -2.80 -11.60
N ALA A 411 2.74 -1.60 -11.24
CA ALA A 411 1.81 -0.48 -11.06
C ALA A 411 1.04 -0.15 -12.36
N ALA A 412 1.64 -0.44 -13.52
CA ALA A 412 1.08 -0.20 -14.84
C ALA A 412 -0.11 -1.12 -15.14
N TYR A 413 -0.09 -2.38 -14.67
CA TYR A 413 -1.20 -3.30 -14.80
C TYR A 413 -2.46 -2.79 -14.09
N TYR A 414 -2.35 -2.35 -12.84
CA TYR A 414 -3.50 -1.78 -12.12
C TYR A 414 -3.97 -0.45 -12.71
N ALA A 415 -3.05 0.33 -13.29
CA ALA A 415 -3.39 1.50 -14.09
C ALA A 415 -4.02 1.14 -15.47
N GLN A 416 -4.18 -0.15 -15.78
CA GLN A 416 -4.66 -0.68 -17.05
C GLN A 416 -3.91 -0.07 -18.25
N LEU A 417 -2.58 -0.06 -18.14
CA LEU A 417 -1.66 0.37 -19.20
C LEU A 417 -0.99 -0.82 -19.90
N LEU A 418 -1.11 -2.01 -19.31
CA LEU A 418 -0.65 -3.29 -19.86
C LEU A 418 -1.85 -4.23 -20.02
N SER A 419 -1.80 -5.07 -21.05
CA SER A 419 -2.68 -6.24 -21.13
C SER A 419 -2.22 -7.31 -20.13
N PRO A 420 -3.07 -8.29 -19.77
CA PRO A 420 -2.63 -9.43 -18.96
C PRO A 420 -1.44 -10.20 -19.57
N ALA A 421 -1.41 -10.32 -20.90
CA ALA A 421 -0.31 -10.99 -21.61
C ALA A 421 1.00 -10.20 -21.48
N ASP A 422 0.96 -8.86 -21.64
CA ASP A 422 2.16 -8.02 -21.47
C ASP A 422 2.63 -8.00 -20.02
N GLU A 423 1.69 -7.92 -19.05
CA GLU A 423 1.99 -7.97 -17.63
C GLU A 423 2.71 -9.27 -17.25
N SER A 424 2.30 -10.40 -17.83
CA SER A 424 2.91 -11.70 -17.52
C SER A 424 4.40 -11.78 -17.86
N GLN A 425 4.89 -10.96 -18.79
CA GLN A 425 6.32 -10.89 -19.11
C GLN A 425 7.16 -10.32 -17.96
N PHE A 426 6.54 -9.55 -17.07
CA PHE A 426 7.18 -8.94 -15.90
C PHE A 426 6.78 -9.66 -14.60
N CYS A 427 5.49 -9.88 -14.39
CA CYS A 427 4.92 -10.47 -13.18
C CYS A 427 4.07 -11.72 -13.51
N PRO A 428 4.69 -12.83 -13.93
CA PRO A 428 4.00 -14.07 -14.33
C PRO A 428 3.25 -14.76 -13.17
N ASN A 429 3.53 -14.41 -11.91
CA ASN A 429 2.90 -14.97 -10.71
C ASN A 429 2.80 -16.52 -10.75
N PRO A 430 3.92 -17.24 -10.94
CA PRO A 430 3.92 -18.67 -11.28
C PRO A 430 3.34 -19.56 -10.17
N ASN A 431 3.41 -19.12 -8.91
CA ASN A 431 2.86 -19.85 -7.77
C ASN A 431 1.33 -19.72 -7.66
N SER A 432 0.70 -18.78 -8.37
CA SER A 432 -0.73 -18.55 -8.29
C SER A 432 -1.49 -19.59 -9.12
N PRO A 433 -2.43 -20.35 -8.53
CA PRO A 433 -3.25 -21.30 -9.28
C PRO A 433 -4.12 -20.66 -10.35
N ARG A 434 -4.27 -19.32 -10.32
CA ARG A 434 -4.91 -18.55 -11.39
C ARG A 434 -4.17 -18.70 -12.73
N ASN A 435 -2.84 -18.86 -12.69
CA ASN A 435 -1.99 -18.92 -13.87
C ASN A 435 -1.69 -20.35 -14.36
N TRP A 436 -2.24 -21.37 -13.70
CA TRP A 436 -2.08 -22.75 -14.11
C TRP A 436 -3.17 -23.16 -15.09
N ASN A 437 -2.79 -23.65 -16.26
CA ASN A 437 -3.72 -24.18 -17.23
C ASN A 437 -3.98 -25.67 -17.04
N ALA A 438 -5.23 -26.05 -17.32
CA ALA A 438 -5.67 -27.42 -17.24
C ALA A 438 -5.16 -28.24 -18.43
N CYS A 439 -4.90 -29.51 -18.19
CA CYS A 439 -4.70 -30.53 -19.21
C CYS A 439 -5.54 -31.77 -18.87
N GLY A 440 -5.88 -32.57 -19.89
CA GLY A 440 -6.84 -33.67 -19.72
C GLY A 440 -6.27 -34.87 -18.96
N ASP A 441 -5.20 -35.46 -19.49
CA ASP A 441 -4.55 -36.67 -19.01
C ASP A 441 -3.03 -36.48 -18.95
N VAL A 442 -2.30 -37.35 -18.24
CA VAL A 442 -0.85 -37.20 -18.02
C VAL A 442 -0.08 -37.14 -19.34
N LYS A 443 -0.54 -37.90 -20.35
CA LYS A 443 0.09 -37.93 -21.68
C LYS A 443 -0.05 -36.58 -22.39
N ALA A 444 -1.21 -35.96 -22.34
CA ALA A 444 -1.45 -34.63 -22.89
C ALA A 444 -0.65 -33.56 -22.13
N CYS A 445 -0.60 -33.64 -20.79
CA CYS A 445 0.18 -32.72 -19.97
C CYS A 445 1.69 -32.79 -20.27
N LYS A 446 2.20 -33.97 -20.64
CA LYS A 446 3.61 -34.20 -21.00
C LYS A 446 3.88 -34.19 -22.51
N SER A 447 2.92 -33.75 -23.32
CA SER A 447 3.10 -33.74 -24.77
C SER A 447 4.18 -32.75 -25.18
N LYS A 448 4.88 -33.02 -26.29
CA LYS A 448 5.90 -32.11 -26.83
C LYS A 448 5.34 -30.72 -27.16
N MET A 449 4.07 -30.65 -27.56
CA MET A 449 3.39 -29.37 -27.79
C MET A 449 3.27 -28.59 -26.47
N THR A 450 2.86 -29.25 -25.40
CA THR A 450 2.74 -28.66 -24.07
C THR A 450 4.11 -28.17 -23.58
N GLU A 451 5.15 -28.99 -23.71
CA GLU A 451 6.53 -28.61 -23.36
C GLU A 451 6.98 -27.34 -24.11
N MET A 452 6.74 -27.27 -25.42
CA MET A 452 7.07 -26.08 -26.22
C MET A 452 6.29 -24.84 -25.78
N THR A 453 4.99 -24.98 -25.47
CA THR A 453 4.17 -23.87 -24.96
C THR A 453 4.69 -23.38 -23.61
N VAL A 454 4.98 -24.27 -22.68
CA VAL A 454 5.50 -23.93 -21.34
C VAL A 454 6.84 -23.20 -21.42
N ALA A 455 7.68 -23.52 -22.40
CA ALA A 455 8.99 -22.89 -22.57
C ALA A 455 8.93 -21.43 -23.06
N VAL A 456 7.80 -20.99 -23.64
CA VAL A 456 7.67 -19.65 -24.23
C VAL A 456 6.57 -18.80 -23.59
N ALA A 457 5.57 -19.42 -22.98
CA ALA A 457 4.44 -18.72 -22.39
C ALA A 457 4.74 -18.29 -20.95
N THR A 458 4.59 -17.00 -20.71
CA THR A 458 4.77 -16.36 -19.41
C THR A 458 3.47 -16.32 -18.61
N ASP A 459 2.32 -16.55 -19.25
CA ASP A 459 1.01 -16.73 -18.63
C ASP A 459 0.40 -18.09 -18.95
N GLY A 460 -0.53 -18.53 -18.10
CA GLY A 460 -1.46 -19.61 -18.43
C GLY A 460 -0.79 -20.88 -18.97
N THR A 461 0.13 -21.48 -18.21
CA THR A 461 0.87 -22.66 -18.66
C THR A 461 0.48 -23.92 -17.91
N VAL A 462 0.62 -25.07 -18.58
CA VAL A 462 0.50 -26.36 -17.91
C VAL A 462 1.77 -26.55 -17.09
N VAL A 463 1.65 -26.50 -15.77
CA VAL A 463 2.77 -26.66 -14.86
C VAL A 463 2.76 -28.06 -14.24
N THR A 464 3.96 -28.63 -14.08
CA THR A 464 4.12 -29.82 -13.24
C THR A 464 4.12 -29.38 -11.78
N LEU A 465 3.18 -29.90 -10.99
CA LEU A 465 2.98 -29.52 -9.59
C LEU A 465 3.53 -30.61 -8.67
N LYS A 466 4.24 -30.19 -7.61
CA LYS A 466 4.65 -31.06 -6.52
C LYS A 466 3.73 -30.84 -5.31
N CYS A 467 3.48 -31.91 -4.58
CA CYS A 467 2.77 -31.84 -3.31
C CYS A 467 3.69 -31.25 -2.23
N GLN A 468 3.30 -30.10 -1.67
CA GLN A 468 3.96 -29.49 -0.52
C GLN A 468 3.19 -29.80 0.77
N ASP A 469 1.85 -29.76 0.71
CA ASP A 469 0.89 -30.03 1.78
C ASP A 469 1.44 -29.84 3.22
N GLY A 470 1.79 -28.59 3.51
CA GLY A 470 2.44 -28.23 4.78
C GLY A 470 1.51 -28.27 5.98
N GLY A 471 0.21 -28.52 5.79
CA GLY A 471 -0.79 -28.34 6.85
C GLY A 471 -1.30 -26.90 6.97
N ASN A 472 -1.04 -26.04 5.99
CA ASN A 472 -1.26 -24.59 6.09
C ASN A 472 -2.72 -24.18 5.89
N ALA A 473 -3.37 -24.73 4.86
CA ALA A 473 -4.78 -24.45 4.54
C ALA A 473 -5.72 -25.57 4.98
N ILE A 474 -5.22 -26.82 4.96
CA ILE A 474 -5.92 -28.05 5.32
C ILE A 474 -4.95 -28.93 6.11
N PRO A 475 -5.43 -29.85 6.97
CA PRO A 475 -4.60 -30.87 7.60
C PRO A 475 -3.72 -31.63 6.59
N LYS A 476 -2.57 -32.12 7.01
CA LYS A 476 -1.66 -32.86 6.12
C LYS A 476 -2.27 -34.18 5.65
N GLY A 477 -1.86 -34.65 4.48
CA GLY A 477 -2.22 -35.94 3.90
C GLY A 477 -3.19 -35.86 2.73
N ASN A 478 -3.33 -34.69 2.11
CA ASN A 478 -4.21 -34.47 0.96
C ASN A 478 -3.55 -34.79 -0.38
N CYS A 479 -2.22 -34.91 -0.44
CA CYS A 479 -1.49 -35.38 -1.62
C CYS A 479 -0.23 -36.16 -1.25
N ASP A 480 0.31 -36.91 -2.22
CA ASP A 480 1.55 -37.70 -2.10
C ASP A 480 2.76 -36.89 -2.63
N PRO A 481 3.78 -36.59 -1.78
CA PRO A 481 5.01 -35.88 -2.16
C PRO A 481 5.87 -36.56 -3.22
N SER A 482 5.70 -37.86 -3.44
CA SER A 482 6.47 -38.62 -4.44
C SER A 482 5.90 -38.52 -5.87
N LYS A 483 4.74 -37.88 -6.03
CA LYS A 483 4.01 -37.79 -7.29
C LYS A 483 4.10 -36.40 -7.92
N ASP A 484 4.10 -36.39 -9.25
CA ASP A 484 3.93 -35.19 -10.06
C ASP A 484 2.44 -35.06 -10.45
N TYR A 485 1.86 -33.89 -10.21
CA TYR A 485 0.45 -33.59 -10.46
C TYR A 485 0.30 -32.57 -11.57
N TYR A 486 -0.83 -32.63 -12.25
CA TYR A 486 -1.24 -31.65 -13.25
C TYR A 486 -2.67 -31.22 -13.00
N LEU A 487 -2.94 -29.93 -13.15
CA LEU A 487 -4.29 -29.40 -13.00
C LEU A 487 -5.18 -29.91 -14.14
N VAL A 488 -6.38 -30.37 -13.80
CA VAL A 488 -7.41 -30.82 -14.76
C VAL A 488 -8.59 -29.86 -14.80
N ASN A 489 -8.97 -29.31 -13.65
CA ASN A 489 -10.12 -28.42 -13.57
C ASN A 489 -10.04 -27.51 -12.32
N LYS A 490 -10.61 -26.31 -12.45
CA LYS A 490 -10.89 -25.35 -11.37
C LYS A 490 -12.34 -24.93 -11.52
N THR A 491 -13.20 -25.28 -10.57
CA THR A 491 -14.62 -24.93 -10.62
C THR A 491 -14.98 -24.11 -9.39
N GLY A 492 -15.59 -22.94 -9.60
CA GLY A 492 -16.08 -22.09 -8.51
C GLY A 492 -17.14 -22.83 -7.69
N TRP A 493 -16.99 -22.82 -6.38
CA TRP A 493 -17.89 -23.46 -5.42
C TRP A 493 -18.96 -22.50 -4.93
N ASP A 494 -18.58 -21.27 -4.57
CA ASP A 494 -19.49 -20.23 -4.05
C ASP A 494 -19.24 -18.88 -4.74
N GLN A 495 -19.91 -17.84 -4.24
CA GLN A 495 -19.71 -16.45 -4.68
C GLN A 495 -18.64 -15.70 -3.87
N GLN A 496 -18.17 -16.29 -2.76
CA GLN A 496 -17.19 -15.66 -1.87
C GLN A 496 -15.75 -15.89 -2.33
N GLY A 497 -15.52 -16.89 -3.20
CA GLY A 497 -14.24 -17.17 -3.84
C GLY A 497 -13.64 -18.53 -3.51
N LEU A 498 -14.44 -19.50 -3.07
CA LEU A 498 -14.02 -20.90 -2.92
C LEU A 498 -14.06 -21.63 -4.27
N TYR A 499 -13.11 -22.53 -4.47
CA TYR A 499 -12.95 -23.35 -5.67
C TYR A 499 -12.69 -24.81 -5.32
N THR A 500 -13.27 -25.72 -6.10
CA THR A 500 -12.83 -27.11 -6.15
C THR A 500 -11.81 -27.25 -7.26
N THR A 501 -10.60 -27.70 -6.92
CA THR A 501 -9.53 -27.97 -7.88
C THR A 501 -9.26 -29.46 -7.98
N CYS A 502 -9.11 -29.95 -9.22
CA CYS A 502 -8.90 -31.36 -9.51
C CYS A 502 -7.62 -31.56 -10.31
N TYR A 503 -6.95 -32.68 -10.06
CA TYR A 503 -5.62 -32.99 -10.57
C TYR A 503 -5.56 -34.42 -11.11
N VAL A 504 -4.69 -34.61 -12.10
CA VAL A 504 -4.31 -35.92 -12.63
C VAL A 504 -2.84 -36.20 -12.29
N TYR A 505 -2.53 -37.47 -12.00
CA TYR A 505 -1.17 -37.94 -11.74
C TYR A 505 -1.00 -39.40 -12.17
N ASP A 506 0.24 -39.80 -12.42
CA ASP A 506 0.58 -41.18 -12.78
C ASP A 506 0.63 -42.07 -11.53
N LYS A 507 -0.30 -43.03 -11.46
CA LYS A 507 -0.38 -44.00 -10.36
C LYS A 507 0.72 -45.07 -10.47
N GLY A 508 1.31 -45.24 -11.65
CA GLY A 508 2.28 -46.27 -12.03
C GLY A 508 1.77 -47.10 -13.22
N ASN A 509 2.68 -47.73 -13.97
CA ASN A 509 2.36 -48.53 -15.16
C ASN A 509 1.52 -47.79 -16.22
N GLU A 510 1.77 -46.49 -16.42
CA GLU A 510 1.03 -45.65 -17.39
C GLU A 510 -0.47 -45.56 -17.11
N THR A 511 -0.87 -45.64 -15.83
CA THR A 511 -2.27 -45.49 -15.42
C THR A 511 -2.52 -44.17 -14.69
N ASP A 512 -3.43 -43.39 -15.22
CA ASP A 512 -3.82 -42.11 -14.64
C ASP A 512 -4.75 -42.29 -13.44
N ALA A 513 -4.55 -41.46 -12.42
CA ALA A 513 -5.46 -41.31 -11.30
C ALA A 513 -5.85 -39.85 -11.13
N PHE A 514 -7.07 -39.62 -10.64
CA PHE A 514 -7.62 -38.30 -10.41
C PHE A 514 -7.88 -38.08 -8.93
N MET A 515 -7.65 -36.85 -8.49
CA MET A 515 -8.02 -36.40 -7.14
C MET A 515 -8.51 -34.97 -7.18
N CYS A 516 -9.33 -34.58 -6.20
CA CYS A 516 -9.74 -33.20 -6.03
C CYS A 516 -9.51 -32.77 -4.58
N LEU A 517 -9.15 -31.50 -4.40
CA LEU A 517 -9.12 -30.86 -3.10
C LEU A 517 -10.55 -30.52 -2.65
N PRO A 518 -10.81 -30.37 -1.34
CA PRO A 518 -12.05 -29.76 -0.88
C PRO A 518 -12.13 -28.29 -1.37
N PRO A 519 -13.31 -27.66 -1.31
CA PRO A 519 -13.44 -26.24 -1.65
C PRO A 519 -12.49 -25.37 -0.81
N LEU A 520 -11.62 -24.64 -1.49
CA LEU A 520 -10.55 -23.80 -0.94
C LEU A 520 -10.44 -22.50 -1.74
N THR A 521 -9.86 -21.45 -1.16
CA THR A 521 -9.44 -20.29 -1.96
C THR A 521 -8.30 -20.71 -2.89
N LEU A 522 -8.13 -20.03 -4.02
CA LEU A 522 -6.98 -20.32 -4.89
C LEU A 522 -5.65 -20.03 -4.18
N ASP A 523 -5.62 -19.08 -3.26
CA ASP A 523 -4.41 -18.78 -2.47
C ASP A 523 -4.06 -19.94 -1.53
N ASP A 524 -5.05 -20.61 -0.94
CA ASP A 524 -4.86 -21.81 -0.13
C ASP A 524 -4.37 -23.00 -0.96
N VAL A 525 -4.91 -23.17 -2.16
CA VAL A 525 -4.49 -24.23 -3.10
C VAL A 525 -2.99 -24.12 -3.40
N ALA A 526 -2.47 -22.89 -3.52
CA ALA A 526 -1.05 -22.61 -3.70
C ALA A 526 -0.17 -23.10 -2.53
N THR A 527 -0.75 -23.36 -1.35
CA THR A 527 -0.01 -23.89 -0.19
C THR A 527 0.01 -25.42 -0.13
N VAL A 528 -0.84 -26.08 -0.92
CA VAL A 528 -0.93 -27.55 -1.04
C VAL A 528 -0.10 -28.05 -2.22
N PHE A 529 -0.30 -27.42 -3.38
CA PHE A 529 0.44 -27.72 -4.61
C PHE A 529 1.27 -26.52 -5.02
N VAL A 530 2.49 -26.78 -5.48
CA VAL A 530 3.40 -25.74 -5.94
C VAL A 530 4.07 -26.17 -7.24
N PRO A 531 4.41 -25.26 -8.16
CA PRO A 531 5.19 -25.63 -9.33
C PRO A 531 6.51 -26.29 -8.94
N LYS A 532 6.84 -27.40 -9.61
CA LYS A 532 8.13 -28.09 -9.43
C LYS A 532 9.29 -27.23 -9.91
N GLU A 533 9.05 -26.52 -11.00
CA GLU A 533 9.95 -25.55 -11.62
C GLU A 533 9.22 -24.23 -11.83
N LEU A 534 9.94 -23.12 -11.74
CA LEU A 534 9.44 -21.77 -11.98
C LEU A 534 10.13 -21.24 -13.25
N PRO A 535 9.59 -21.53 -14.44
CA PRO A 535 10.25 -21.16 -15.70
C PRO A 535 10.39 -19.64 -15.85
N HIS A 536 9.42 -18.90 -15.31
CA HIS A 536 9.41 -17.45 -15.24
C HIS A 536 9.08 -17.02 -13.81
N ILE A 537 9.80 -16.01 -13.30
CA ILE A 537 9.60 -15.43 -11.97
C ILE A 537 9.30 -13.95 -12.11
N ASN A 538 8.63 -13.39 -11.10
CA ASN A 538 8.36 -11.95 -11.02
C ASN A 538 9.67 -11.15 -11.01
N ASP A 539 9.75 -10.13 -11.85
CA ASP A 539 10.87 -9.18 -11.87
C ASP A 539 10.78 -8.28 -10.62
N PRO A 540 11.72 -8.40 -9.67
CA PRO A 540 11.66 -7.68 -8.41
C PRO A 540 11.80 -6.15 -8.57
N GLU A 541 12.25 -5.67 -9.74
CA GLU A 541 12.37 -4.25 -10.02
C GLU A 541 11.11 -3.67 -10.70
N MET A 542 10.09 -4.50 -10.95
CA MET A 542 8.86 -4.12 -11.68
C MET A 542 7.59 -4.50 -10.92
N CYS A 543 7.62 -5.65 -10.25
CA CYS A 543 6.53 -6.17 -9.43
C CYS A 543 6.58 -5.58 -8.00
N GLY A 544 5.71 -6.08 -7.12
CA GLY A 544 5.59 -5.65 -5.72
C GLY A 544 4.52 -4.57 -5.50
N PHE A 545 3.67 -4.31 -6.51
CA PHE A 545 2.52 -3.43 -6.37
C PHE A 545 1.24 -4.22 -6.08
N ASN A 546 0.38 -3.61 -5.30
CA ASN A 546 -0.92 -4.12 -4.88
C ASN A 546 -2.01 -3.12 -5.26
N PHE A 547 -3.26 -3.53 -5.08
CA PHE A 547 -4.43 -2.70 -5.30
C PHE A 547 -5.37 -2.79 -4.12
N ILE A 548 -5.85 -1.66 -3.64
CA ILE A 548 -6.92 -1.61 -2.64
C ILE A 548 -8.12 -0.91 -3.24
N SER A 549 -9.25 -1.62 -3.31
CA SER A 549 -10.49 -1.02 -3.80
C SER A 549 -10.95 0.09 -2.86
N TYR A 550 -11.68 1.07 -3.40
CA TYR A 550 -12.20 2.14 -2.56
C TYR A 550 -13.15 1.61 -1.48
N ASP A 551 -13.95 0.61 -1.81
CA ASP A 551 -14.86 -0.04 -0.87
C ASP A 551 -14.08 -0.68 0.28
N THR A 552 -12.96 -1.35 -0.03
CA THR A 552 -12.08 -1.91 1.00
C THR A 552 -11.46 -0.82 1.87
N PHE A 553 -10.85 0.18 1.24
CA PHE A 553 -10.21 1.30 1.95
C PHE A 553 -11.19 2.03 2.88
N GLU A 554 -12.38 2.34 2.39
CA GLU A 554 -13.38 3.11 3.14
C GLU A 554 -14.03 2.29 4.25
N LYS A 555 -14.29 0.99 4.05
CA LYS A 555 -14.84 0.11 5.11
C LYS A 555 -13.82 -0.16 6.22
N ILE A 556 -12.52 -0.24 5.92
CA ILE A 556 -11.46 -0.21 6.94
C ILE A 556 -11.51 1.09 7.73
N GLY A 557 -11.50 2.24 7.03
CA GLY A 557 -11.60 3.56 7.62
C GLY A 557 -12.79 3.73 8.58
N ALA A 558 -13.94 3.21 8.19
CA ALA A 558 -15.18 3.28 8.96
C ALA A 558 -15.21 2.34 10.17
N THR A 559 -14.52 1.21 10.12
CA THR A 559 -14.65 0.13 11.13
C THR A 559 -13.47 0.09 12.10
N LEU A 560 -12.25 0.26 11.59
CA LEU A 560 -11.00 0.07 12.33
C LEU A 560 -10.25 1.38 12.62
N GLY A 561 -10.74 2.50 12.09
CA GLY A 561 -10.13 3.82 12.25
C GLY A 561 -9.63 4.39 10.92
N ILE A 562 -9.59 5.72 10.85
CA ILE A 562 -9.27 6.46 9.62
C ILE A 562 -7.81 6.17 9.22
N SER A 563 -7.61 5.74 7.98
CA SER A 563 -6.28 5.61 7.39
C SER A 563 -5.63 6.98 7.19
N THR A 564 -4.34 7.10 7.49
CA THR A 564 -3.62 8.37 7.36
C THR A 564 -2.79 8.35 6.08
N VAL A 565 -3.14 9.24 5.15
CA VAL A 565 -2.36 9.47 3.92
C VAL A 565 -1.62 10.78 4.05
N SER A 566 -0.32 10.81 3.73
CA SER A 566 0.49 12.03 3.80
C SER A 566 1.38 12.24 2.58
N SER A 567 1.57 13.50 2.20
CA SER A 567 2.62 13.93 1.28
C SER A 567 3.71 14.68 2.04
N PHE A 568 4.95 14.53 1.59
CA PHE A 568 6.12 15.20 2.17
C PHE A 568 6.82 16.03 1.11
N ASP A 569 7.19 17.26 1.49
CA ASP A 569 8.07 18.10 0.70
C ASP A 569 9.50 17.93 1.20
N VAL A 570 10.34 17.35 0.35
CA VAL A 570 11.73 17.03 0.65
C VAL A 570 12.63 17.79 -0.31
N GLU A 571 13.55 18.57 0.23
CA GLU A 571 14.60 19.25 -0.50
C GLU A 571 15.92 18.51 -0.32
N TRP A 572 16.62 18.25 -1.42
CA TRP A 572 17.92 17.58 -1.40
C TRP A 572 19.06 18.56 -1.66
N THR A 573 20.19 18.35 -0.97
CA THR A 573 21.37 19.18 -1.22
C THR A 573 21.98 18.87 -2.58
N LYS A 574 22.65 19.87 -3.18
CA LYS A 574 23.37 19.71 -4.46
C LYS A 574 24.37 18.55 -4.42
N CYS A 575 25.10 18.42 -3.31
CA CYS A 575 26.09 17.35 -3.11
C CYS A 575 25.48 15.95 -2.97
N SER A 576 24.15 15.80 -2.85
CA SER A 576 23.54 14.47 -2.83
C SER A 576 23.45 13.81 -4.21
N TYR A 577 23.85 14.50 -5.30
CA TYR A 577 23.74 14.02 -6.67
C TYR A 577 25.10 13.87 -7.34
N LEU A 578 25.29 12.76 -8.07
CA LEU A 578 26.54 12.40 -8.74
C LEU A 578 27.03 13.47 -9.73
N VAL A 579 26.12 14.15 -10.44
CA VAL A 579 26.46 15.22 -11.39
C VAL A 579 27.20 16.39 -10.74
N ASN A 580 27.12 16.52 -9.41
CA ASN A 580 27.75 17.59 -8.65
C ASN A 580 28.98 17.12 -7.83
N GLU A 581 29.45 15.89 -8.05
CA GLU A 581 30.57 15.29 -7.30
C GLU A 581 31.81 16.19 -7.24
N GLU A 582 32.23 16.75 -8.38
CA GLU A 582 33.41 17.60 -8.50
C GLU A 582 33.32 18.88 -7.64
N GLN A 583 32.12 19.37 -7.36
CA GLN A 583 31.87 20.57 -6.57
C GLN A 583 31.80 20.29 -5.07
N CYS A 584 31.88 19.01 -4.69
CA CYS A 584 31.66 18.51 -3.34
C CYS A 584 32.77 17.52 -2.94
N PRO A 585 34.07 17.92 -2.98
CA PRO A 585 35.21 17.02 -2.86
C PRO A 585 35.40 16.36 -1.48
N ASN A 586 34.66 16.83 -0.47
CA ASN A 586 34.74 16.33 0.91
C ASN A 586 33.92 15.04 1.14
N TYR A 587 33.17 14.58 0.15
CA TYR A 587 32.30 13.41 0.25
C TYR A 587 32.82 12.23 -0.56
N ASP A 588 32.43 11.02 -0.16
CA ASP A 588 32.72 9.79 -0.87
C ASP A 588 31.47 9.30 -1.61
N TYR A 589 31.52 9.34 -2.94
CA TYR A 589 30.42 8.94 -3.81
C TYR A 589 30.46 7.48 -4.24
N SER A 590 31.44 6.68 -3.76
CA SER A 590 31.60 5.29 -4.18
C SER A 590 30.36 4.44 -3.92
N TYR A 591 29.70 4.62 -2.76
CA TYR A 591 28.44 3.94 -2.44
C TYR A 591 27.27 4.47 -3.26
N LEU A 592 27.18 5.79 -3.47
CA LEU A 592 26.11 6.37 -4.28
C LEU A 592 26.16 5.86 -5.73
N LYS A 593 27.36 5.79 -6.33
CA LYS A 593 27.55 5.24 -7.69
C LYS A 593 27.03 3.80 -7.83
N LYS A 594 27.23 2.97 -6.80
CA LYS A 594 26.73 1.58 -6.77
C LYS A 594 25.23 1.49 -6.49
N ALA A 595 24.67 2.47 -5.79
CA ALA A 595 23.27 2.52 -5.41
C ALA A 595 22.35 3.10 -6.49
N MET A 596 22.92 3.74 -7.53
CA MET A 596 22.15 4.18 -8.69
C MET A 596 21.79 2.97 -9.55
N MET A 597 20.52 2.62 -9.54
CA MET A 597 19.96 1.49 -10.28
C MET A 597 19.20 2.00 -11.50
N PRO A 598 19.18 1.24 -12.63
CA PRO A 598 18.31 1.55 -13.75
C PRO A 598 16.85 1.59 -13.28
N LEU A 599 16.12 2.64 -13.65
CA LEU A 599 14.69 2.70 -13.46
C LEU A 599 14.02 2.03 -14.66
N LYS A 600 13.48 0.83 -14.45
CA LYS A 600 12.71 0.14 -15.48
C LYS A 600 11.30 0.74 -15.56
N VAL A 601 10.79 0.84 -16.78
CA VAL A 601 9.41 1.30 -17.05
C VAL A 601 8.80 0.30 -18.02
N PRO A 602 7.63 -0.30 -17.72
CA PRO A 602 7.08 -1.34 -18.60
C PRO A 602 6.41 -0.76 -19.84
N TYR A 603 6.25 0.56 -19.88
CA TYR A 603 5.61 1.29 -20.96
C TYR A 603 6.26 2.67 -21.08
N GLU A 604 6.39 3.18 -22.31
CA GLU A 604 6.63 4.60 -22.51
C GLU A 604 5.33 5.34 -22.24
N LYS A 605 5.30 6.29 -21.29
CA LYS A 605 4.15 7.19 -21.14
C LYS A 605 3.93 7.90 -22.49
N PRO A 606 2.78 7.71 -23.16
CA PRO A 606 2.44 8.52 -24.33
C PRO A 606 2.46 9.97 -23.92
N THR A 607 3.12 10.81 -24.72
CA THR A 607 3.47 12.18 -24.35
C THR A 607 2.26 13.09 -24.14
N VAL A 608 1.04 12.64 -24.48
CA VAL A 608 -0.22 13.36 -24.25
C VAL A 608 -1.35 12.32 -24.13
N TRP A 609 -1.82 12.04 -22.92
CA TRP A 609 -3.20 11.59 -22.73
C TRP A 609 -4.01 12.83 -22.35
N TYR A 610 -5.08 13.10 -23.09
CA TYR A 610 -5.90 14.32 -23.09
C TYR A 610 -5.35 15.52 -23.86
N THR A 611 -5.64 15.56 -25.16
CA THR A 611 -6.28 16.74 -25.74
C THR A 611 -7.78 16.62 -25.51
N PRO A 612 -8.40 17.35 -24.57
CA PRO A 612 -9.84 17.48 -24.53
C PRO A 612 -10.25 18.30 -25.77
N ASN A 613 -10.61 17.60 -26.85
CA ASN A 613 -11.46 18.00 -27.98
C ASN A 613 -11.06 17.21 -29.24
N GLU A 614 -11.62 16.02 -29.39
CA GLU A 614 -12.23 15.55 -30.65
C GLU A 614 -13.59 14.95 -30.33
#